data_AF-A0A9N9LVZ9-F1
#
_entry.id   AF-A0A9N9LVZ9-F1
#
_cell.length_a   1.000
_cell.length_b   1.000
_cell.length_c   1.000
_cell.angle_alpha   90.00
_cell.angle_beta   90.00
_cell.angle_gamma   90.00
#
_symmetry.space_group_name_H-M   'P 1'
#
loop_
_entity.id
_entity.type
_entity.pdbx_description
1 polymer ?
#
loop_
_entity_poly.entity_id
_entity_poly.type
_entity_poly.pdbx_seq_one_letter_code
_entity_poly.pdbx_strand_id
1 'polypeptide(L)'
;MATPRFRCVICNTTDAKRRSSCLSTAYCSHACQKKDWPLHKTICKDFTTTLESPPPSPRHILAIHLPVSSPTPTLVWVALSPGGSPGAILSLPSDPEADRDCPGTESVFITSNKLRNFNLANTVAIKTRCNFLYDESPRNECVWAQTKGAVTYDWRGPMAIMRMTNGEYIDVKPEDLRTVVDWMVWYMRDLK
;
A
#
# COMPACT_ATOMS: atom_id res chain seq x y z
N MET A 1 12.68 -1.90 -31.58
CA MET A 1 12.46 -2.30 -30.17
C MET A 1 11.23 -1.56 -29.66
N ALA A 2 10.15 -2.26 -29.28
CA ALA A 2 8.96 -1.60 -28.76
C ALA A 2 9.26 -0.98 -27.39
N THR A 3 9.04 0.32 -27.24
CA THR A 3 9.22 1.01 -25.94
C THR A 3 8.23 0.41 -24.93
N PRO A 4 8.66 0.01 -23.72
CA PRO A 4 7.74 -0.52 -22.72
C PRO A 4 6.66 0.51 -22.42
N ARG A 5 5.39 0.13 -22.65
CA ARG A 5 4.23 0.98 -22.41
C ARG A 5 3.89 0.96 -20.93
N PHE A 6 4.33 1.98 -20.19
CA PHE A 6 3.90 2.17 -18.81
C PHE A 6 2.49 2.76 -18.77
N ARG A 7 1.78 2.48 -17.67
CA ARG A 7 0.44 3.03 -17.42
C ARG A 7 0.52 4.17 -16.42
N CYS A 8 -0.25 5.22 -16.66
CA CYS A 8 -0.34 6.34 -15.72
C CYS A 8 -1.07 5.91 -14.45
N VAL A 9 -0.46 6.08 -13.26
CA VAL A 9 -1.11 5.73 -11.99
C VAL A 9 -2.42 6.50 -11.74
N ILE A 10 -2.58 7.67 -12.37
CA ILE A 10 -3.72 8.57 -12.15
C ILE A 10 -4.89 8.35 -13.13
N CYS A 11 -4.62 7.95 -14.38
CA CYS A 11 -5.65 7.84 -15.42
C CYS A 11 -5.50 6.61 -16.33
N ASN A 12 -4.53 5.75 -16.05
CA ASN A 12 -4.31 4.46 -16.72
C ASN A 12 -3.98 4.47 -18.23
N THR A 13 -3.72 5.64 -18.82
CA THR A 13 -3.26 5.77 -20.22
C THR A 13 -1.91 5.09 -20.42
N THR A 14 -1.69 4.46 -21.57
CA THR A 14 -0.50 3.64 -21.89
C THR A 14 0.72 4.43 -22.39
N ASP A 15 0.60 5.73 -22.58
CA ASP A 15 1.71 6.63 -22.95
C ASP A 15 2.25 7.36 -21.71
N ALA A 16 2.53 6.60 -20.66
CA ALA A 16 3.12 7.13 -19.44
C ALA A 16 4.64 6.95 -19.43
N LYS A 17 5.33 7.89 -18.79
CA LYS A 17 6.78 7.85 -18.60
C LYS A 17 7.08 7.90 -17.11
N ARG A 18 8.12 7.19 -16.68
CA ARG A 18 8.65 7.27 -15.31
C ARG A 18 9.28 8.65 -15.12
N ARG A 19 8.81 9.40 -14.12
CA ARG A 19 9.12 10.83 -13.94
C ARG A 19 9.45 11.21 -12.49
N SER A 20 9.75 10.23 -11.64
CA SER A 20 10.11 10.41 -10.22
C SER A 20 11.54 9.96 -9.93
N SER A 21 12.13 10.42 -8.84
CA SER A 21 13.48 10.00 -8.41
C SER A 21 13.57 8.49 -8.14
N CYS A 22 12.46 7.86 -7.71
CA CYS A 22 12.39 6.42 -7.51
C CYS A 22 12.24 5.61 -8.81
N LEU A 23 12.01 6.27 -9.96
CA LEU A 23 11.79 5.66 -11.28
C LEU A 23 10.78 4.49 -11.30
N SER A 24 9.89 4.43 -10.32
CA SER A 24 8.99 3.27 -10.10
C SER A 24 7.53 3.58 -10.37
N THR A 25 7.18 4.85 -10.57
CA THR A 25 5.83 5.30 -10.92
C THR A 25 5.87 6.05 -12.24
N ALA A 26 4.86 5.83 -13.07
CA ALA A 26 4.73 6.47 -14.38
C ALA A 26 3.52 7.40 -14.45
N TYR A 27 3.69 8.53 -15.16
CA TYR A 27 2.66 9.52 -15.41
C TYR A 27 2.64 9.89 -16.90
N CYS A 28 1.46 10.14 -17.47
CA CYS A 28 1.34 10.62 -18.85
C CYS A 28 1.56 12.13 -18.98
N SER A 29 1.45 12.88 -17.88
CA SER A 29 1.57 14.34 -17.87
C SER A 29 2.06 14.87 -16.52
N HIS A 30 2.58 16.10 -16.54
CA HIS A 30 2.94 16.82 -15.31
C HIS A 30 1.72 17.08 -14.42
N ALA A 31 0.52 17.25 -15.00
CA ALA A 31 -0.72 17.38 -14.25
C ALA A 31 -1.04 16.13 -13.42
N CYS A 32 -0.88 14.93 -14.01
CA CYS A 32 -1.05 13.67 -13.29
C CYS A 32 0.01 13.52 -12.18
N GLN A 33 1.26 13.84 -12.47
CA GLN A 33 2.32 13.82 -11.45
C GLN A 33 2.02 14.77 -10.29
N LYS A 34 1.66 16.02 -10.56
CA LYS A 34 1.32 17.02 -9.54
C LYS A 34 0.12 16.58 -8.68
N LYS A 35 -0.86 15.90 -9.29
CA LYS A 35 -2.03 15.34 -8.58
C LYS A 35 -1.63 14.23 -7.60
N ASP A 36 -0.67 13.40 -7.96
CA ASP A 36 -0.19 12.30 -7.11
C ASP A 36 0.85 12.74 -6.08
N TRP A 37 1.64 13.77 -6.41
CA TRP A 37 2.83 14.18 -5.66
C TRP A 37 2.63 14.32 -4.14
N PRO A 38 1.54 14.92 -3.62
CA PRO A 38 1.34 15.02 -2.18
C PRO A 38 1.34 13.67 -1.45
N LEU A 39 0.85 12.62 -2.11
CA LEU A 39 0.87 11.24 -1.59
C LEU A 39 2.18 10.55 -1.96
N HIS A 40 2.59 10.58 -3.23
CA HIS A 40 3.78 9.88 -3.70
C HIS A 40 5.06 10.27 -2.93
N LYS A 41 5.21 11.56 -2.59
CA LYS A 41 6.40 12.06 -1.89
C LYS A 41 6.60 11.47 -0.49
N THR A 42 5.56 10.91 0.13
CA THR A 42 5.66 10.35 1.49
C THR A 42 6.50 9.08 1.54
N ILE A 43 6.61 8.37 0.41
CA ILE A 43 7.41 7.14 0.30
C ILE A 43 8.46 7.20 -0.81
N CYS A 44 8.44 8.20 -1.70
CA CYS A 44 9.31 8.24 -2.88
C CYS A 44 10.81 8.20 -2.54
N LYS A 45 11.24 8.95 -1.52
CA LYS A 45 12.65 8.98 -1.11
C LYS A 45 13.05 7.66 -0.44
N ASP A 46 12.25 7.26 0.53
CA ASP A 46 12.49 6.04 1.33
C ASP A 46 12.48 4.78 0.44
N PHE A 47 11.70 4.78 -0.63
CA PHE A 47 11.67 3.71 -1.62
C PHE A 47 13.01 3.56 -2.33
N THR A 48 13.61 4.65 -2.78
CA THR A 48 14.95 4.59 -3.38
C THR A 48 15.97 4.06 -2.37
N THR A 49 15.97 4.60 -1.15
CA THR A 49 16.92 4.19 -0.10
C THR A 49 16.73 2.73 0.33
N THR A 50 15.49 2.23 0.38
CA THR A 50 15.22 0.84 0.76
C THR A 50 15.66 -0.13 -0.34
N LEU A 51 15.54 0.25 -1.61
CA LEU A 51 16.05 -0.56 -2.73
C LEU A 51 17.58 -0.54 -2.86
N GLU A 52 18.27 0.45 -2.31
CA GLU A 52 19.73 0.45 -2.22
C GLU A 52 20.25 -0.59 -1.21
N SER A 53 19.40 -1.02 -0.27
CA SER A 53 19.72 -2.05 0.72
C SER A 53 19.19 -3.42 0.27
N PRO A 54 20.00 -4.49 0.30
CA PRO A 54 19.51 -5.81 -0.03
C PRO A 54 18.45 -6.27 0.97
N PRO A 55 17.46 -7.08 0.54
CA PRO A 55 16.50 -7.69 1.45
C PRO A 55 17.23 -8.57 2.48
N PRO A 56 16.72 -8.69 3.72
CA PRO A 56 17.35 -9.52 4.75
C PRO A 56 17.52 -10.99 4.34
N SER A 57 16.65 -11.51 3.46
CA SER A 57 16.81 -12.82 2.83
C SER A 57 16.04 -12.88 1.50
N PRO A 58 16.29 -13.89 0.65
CA PRO A 58 15.54 -14.10 -0.61
C PRO A 58 14.03 -14.35 -0.41
N ARG A 59 13.61 -14.65 0.82
CA ARG A 59 12.20 -14.83 1.19
C ARG A 59 11.59 -13.56 1.77
N HIS A 60 12.19 -12.40 1.56
CA HIS A 60 11.58 -11.13 1.94
C HIS A 60 11.03 -10.42 0.73
N ILE A 61 9.88 -9.78 0.92
CA ILE A 61 9.28 -8.88 -0.05
C ILE A 61 9.07 -7.51 0.59
N LEU A 62 9.11 -6.48 -0.22
CA LEU A 62 8.86 -5.13 0.23
C LEU A 62 7.36 -4.90 0.38
N ALA A 63 6.94 -4.34 1.51
CA ALA A 63 5.58 -3.92 1.79
C ALA A 63 5.54 -2.46 2.27
N ILE A 64 4.37 -1.82 2.19
CA ILE A 64 4.15 -0.49 2.78
C ILE A 64 3.38 -0.68 4.09
N HIS A 65 3.96 -0.25 5.19
CA HIS A 65 3.33 -0.27 6.50
C HIS A 65 2.62 1.07 6.76
N LEU A 66 1.37 0.98 7.24
CA LEU A 66 0.58 2.12 7.72
C LEU A 66 0.54 2.03 9.25
N PRO A 67 1.48 2.67 9.96
CA PRO A 67 1.55 2.62 11.42
C PRO A 67 0.36 3.32 12.06
N VAL A 68 -0.06 2.84 13.23
CA VAL A 68 -1.18 3.44 13.98
C VAL A 68 -0.82 4.80 14.56
N SER A 69 0.37 4.90 15.17
CA SER A 69 0.84 6.04 15.94
C SER A 69 1.64 7.07 15.14
N SER A 70 1.64 6.98 13.81
CA SER A 70 2.38 7.91 12.96
C SER A 70 1.60 8.26 11.70
N PRO A 71 1.61 9.54 11.27
CA PRO A 71 0.91 9.98 10.07
C PRO A 71 1.60 9.55 8.77
N THR A 72 2.83 9.04 8.83
CA THR A 72 3.65 8.75 7.63
C THR A 72 3.77 7.25 7.37
N PRO A 73 3.48 6.79 6.13
CA PRO A 73 3.71 5.40 5.75
C PRO A 73 5.21 5.08 5.74
N THR A 74 5.56 3.83 6.05
CA THR A 74 6.94 3.35 6.02
C THR A 74 7.09 2.12 5.13
N LEU A 75 8.31 1.83 4.69
CA LEU A 75 8.63 0.63 3.93
C LEU A 75 9.25 -0.42 4.84
N VAL A 76 8.78 -1.66 4.70
CA VAL A 76 9.21 -2.77 5.55
C VAL A 76 9.43 -4.04 4.72
N TRP A 77 10.47 -4.79 5.05
CA TRP A 77 10.72 -6.11 4.49
C TRP A 77 9.91 -7.16 5.26
N VAL A 78 9.14 -7.97 4.55
CA VAL A 78 8.24 -8.97 5.12
C VAL A 78 8.70 -10.35 4.72
N ALA A 79 8.99 -11.20 5.72
CA ALA A 79 9.33 -12.59 5.49
C ALA A 79 8.15 -13.40 4.95
N LEU A 80 8.38 -14.24 3.95
CA LEU A 80 7.43 -15.19 3.39
C LEU A 80 7.65 -16.58 4.02
N SER A 81 6.58 -17.15 4.58
CA SER A 81 6.53 -18.53 5.09
C SER A 81 6.76 -19.57 3.98
N PRO A 82 7.16 -20.82 4.32
CA PRO A 82 7.41 -21.92 3.38
C PRO A 82 6.41 -22.13 2.23
N GLY A 83 5.15 -21.69 2.35
CA GLY A 83 4.12 -21.73 1.29
C GLY A 83 3.90 -20.43 0.50
N GLY A 84 4.78 -19.43 0.60
CA GLY A 84 4.64 -18.14 -0.11
C GLY A 84 3.67 -17.15 0.56
N SER A 85 3.02 -17.57 1.65
CA SER A 85 2.22 -16.68 2.49
C SER A 85 3.13 -15.69 3.23
N PRO A 86 2.81 -14.40 3.28
CA PRO A 86 3.55 -13.46 4.09
C PRO A 86 3.34 -13.79 5.56
N GLY A 87 4.44 -13.76 6.31
CA GLY A 87 4.42 -13.84 7.76
C GLY A 87 3.68 -12.67 8.38
N ALA A 88 3.59 -12.69 9.71
CA ALA A 88 2.88 -11.64 10.43
C ALA A 88 3.63 -10.30 10.34
N ILE A 89 3.20 -9.44 9.41
CA ILE A 89 3.66 -8.04 9.31
C ILE A 89 3.26 -7.26 10.56
N LEU A 90 2.17 -7.70 11.19
CA LEU A 90 1.56 -7.08 12.37
C LEU A 90 2.29 -7.45 13.68
N SER A 91 3.34 -8.28 13.60
CA SER A 91 4.28 -8.60 14.68
C SER A 91 5.57 -7.77 14.62
N LEU A 92 5.63 -6.74 13.77
CA LEU A 92 6.76 -5.79 13.81
C LEU A 92 6.86 -5.18 15.23
N PRO A 93 8.09 -4.97 15.76
CA PRO A 93 8.36 -4.77 17.19
C PRO A 93 7.89 -3.41 17.77
N SER A 94 6.96 -2.72 17.10
CA SER A 94 6.46 -1.41 17.51
C SER A 94 5.24 -1.47 18.45
N ASP A 95 4.65 -2.64 18.65
CA ASP A 95 3.35 -2.72 19.33
C ASP A 95 3.28 -3.93 20.28
N PRO A 96 3.78 -3.82 21.53
CA PRO A 96 3.74 -4.90 22.51
C PRO A 96 2.33 -5.35 22.91
N GLU A 97 1.29 -4.63 22.47
CA GLU A 97 -0.12 -4.99 22.65
C GLU A 97 -0.67 -5.86 21.50
N ALA A 98 0.13 -6.10 20.45
CA ALA A 98 -0.26 -6.76 19.21
C ALA A 98 -0.63 -8.25 19.32
N ASP A 99 -0.28 -8.91 20.42
CA ASP A 99 -0.11 -10.36 20.43
C ASP A 99 -1.08 -11.11 21.36
N ARG A 100 -2.11 -10.45 21.90
CA ARG A 100 -2.90 -11.06 22.99
C ARG A 100 -4.19 -11.79 22.66
N ASP A 101 -4.85 -11.65 21.51
CA ASP A 101 -6.08 -12.46 21.33
C ASP A 101 -6.67 -12.60 19.91
N CYS A 102 -5.94 -12.30 18.82
CA CYS A 102 -6.50 -12.47 17.47
C CYS A 102 -5.59 -13.28 16.54
N PRO A 103 -5.90 -14.57 16.29
CA PRO A 103 -5.08 -15.45 15.45
C PRO A 103 -5.29 -15.24 13.94
N GLY A 104 -6.17 -14.32 13.53
CA GLY A 104 -6.49 -14.09 12.12
C GLY A 104 -5.94 -12.77 11.58
N THR A 105 -5.42 -12.80 10.36
CA THR A 105 -5.19 -11.60 9.54
C THR A 105 -6.23 -11.60 8.42
N GLU A 106 -6.97 -10.51 8.24
CA GLU A 106 -7.85 -10.34 7.08
C GLU A 106 -7.07 -9.74 5.92
N SER A 107 -7.48 -10.08 4.70
CA SER A 107 -6.90 -9.53 3.49
C SER A 107 -7.99 -9.01 2.56
N VAL A 108 -7.95 -7.72 2.27
CA VAL A 108 -8.80 -7.11 1.25
C VAL A 108 -8.03 -7.05 -0.06
N PHE A 109 -8.57 -7.68 -1.10
CA PHE A 109 -7.93 -7.72 -2.42
C PHE A 109 -8.55 -6.69 -3.37
N ILE A 110 -7.71 -5.78 -3.88
CA ILE A 110 -8.08 -4.70 -4.79
C ILE A 110 -7.58 -5.05 -6.18
N THR A 111 -8.49 -5.25 -7.12
CA THR A 111 -8.19 -5.57 -8.54
C THR A 111 -8.56 -4.42 -9.49
N SER A 112 -9.21 -3.36 -8.98
CA SER A 112 -9.58 -2.18 -9.77
C SER A 112 -9.56 -0.93 -8.91
N ASN A 113 -9.20 0.21 -9.53
CA ASN A 113 -9.31 1.52 -8.93
C ASN A 113 -10.67 2.12 -9.29
N LYS A 114 -11.68 1.84 -8.46
CA LYS A 114 -13.06 2.30 -8.68
C LYS A 114 -13.21 3.82 -8.67
N LEU A 115 -12.48 4.52 -7.80
CA LEU A 115 -12.50 5.99 -7.74
C LEU A 115 -12.06 6.64 -9.05
N ARG A 116 -11.17 5.99 -9.79
CA ARG A 116 -10.60 6.49 -11.05
C ARG A 116 -11.10 5.75 -12.28
N ASN A 117 -12.00 4.79 -12.10
CA ASN A 117 -12.65 4.02 -13.16
C ASN A 117 -11.68 3.24 -14.07
N PHE A 118 -10.79 2.42 -13.49
CA PHE A 118 -9.96 1.50 -14.27
C PHE A 118 -9.56 0.21 -13.54
N ASN A 119 -9.23 -0.84 -14.30
CA ASN A 119 -8.71 -2.10 -13.77
C ASN A 119 -7.20 -2.04 -13.56
N LEU A 120 -6.73 -2.71 -12.51
CA LEU A 120 -5.31 -2.82 -12.19
C LEU A 120 -4.69 -3.98 -12.98
N ALA A 121 -3.41 -3.87 -13.32
CA ALA A 121 -2.65 -4.97 -13.92
C ALA A 121 -2.22 -6.03 -12.90
N ASN A 122 -2.24 -5.67 -11.61
CA ASN A 122 -1.84 -6.53 -10.48
C ASN A 122 -2.85 -6.36 -9.36
N THR A 123 -2.92 -7.32 -8.46
CA THR A 123 -3.77 -7.23 -7.27
C THR A 123 -2.99 -6.51 -6.17
N VAL A 124 -3.62 -5.54 -5.51
CA VAL A 124 -3.08 -4.90 -4.31
C VAL A 124 -3.85 -5.44 -3.11
N ALA A 125 -3.15 -6.00 -2.13
CA ALA A 125 -3.73 -6.55 -0.92
C ALA A 125 -3.52 -5.60 0.26
N ILE A 126 -4.56 -5.36 1.04
CA ILE A 126 -4.48 -4.70 2.34
C ILE A 126 -4.60 -5.79 3.40
N LYS A 127 -3.59 -5.93 4.25
CA LYS A 127 -3.62 -6.83 5.41
C LYS A 127 -3.92 -6.05 6.69
N THR A 128 -4.86 -6.55 7.48
CA THR A 128 -5.28 -5.99 8.77
C THR A 128 -5.45 -7.10 9.80
N ARG A 129 -5.45 -6.75 11.10
CA ARG A 129 -5.86 -7.70 12.15
C ARG A 129 -7.33 -8.08 11.95
N CYS A 130 -7.67 -9.36 12.15
CA CYS A 130 -9.08 -9.75 12.36
C CYS A 130 -9.59 -8.99 13.58
N ASN A 131 -10.87 -8.60 13.58
CA ASN A 131 -11.53 -7.94 14.71
C ASN A 131 -11.07 -6.50 15.06
N PHE A 132 -10.35 -5.79 14.18
CA PHE A 132 -9.86 -4.41 14.42
C PHE A 132 -10.97 -3.39 14.81
N LEU A 133 -12.23 -3.71 14.57
CA LEU A 133 -13.38 -2.87 14.92
C LEU A 133 -13.88 -3.09 16.35
N TYR A 134 -13.59 -4.25 16.93
CA TYR A 134 -14.13 -4.69 18.23
C TYR A 134 -13.04 -4.89 19.29
N ASP A 135 -11.76 -4.81 18.92
CA ASP A 135 -10.60 -5.06 19.78
C ASP A 135 -10.06 -3.80 20.50
N GLU A 136 -10.82 -2.71 20.52
CA GLU A 136 -10.42 -1.41 21.07
C GLU A 136 -9.16 -0.81 20.42
N SER A 137 -8.73 -1.32 19.25
CA SER A 137 -7.53 -0.81 18.56
C SER A 137 -7.60 0.71 18.32
N PRO A 138 -6.48 1.43 18.44
CA PRO A 138 -6.46 2.86 18.18
C PRO A 138 -6.71 3.13 16.69
N ARG A 139 -7.29 4.29 16.42
CA ARG A 139 -7.42 4.84 15.08
C ARG A 139 -6.07 4.91 14.39
N ASN A 140 -6.01 4.45 13.15
CA ASN A 140 -4.80 4.51 12.34
C ASN A 140 -4.56 5.96 11.84
N GLU A 141 -3.65 6.67 12.50
CA GLU A 141 -3.32 8.06 12.15
C GLU A 141 -2.72 8.19 10.75
N CYS A 142 -1.97 7.16 10.29
CA CYS A 142 -1.44 7.13 8.94
C CYS A 142 -2.56 7.17 7.91
N VAL A 143 -3.56 6.31 8.03
CA VAL A 143 -4.72 6.27 7.11
C VAL A 143 -5.46 7.60 7.09
N TRP A 144 -5.70 8.18 8.26
CA TRP A 144 -6.35 9.50 8.37
C TRP A 144 -5.55 10.60 7.65
N ALA A 145 -4.23 10.64 7.86
CA ALA A 145 -3.35 11.60 7.24
C ALA A 145 -3.25 11.42 5.71
N GLN A 146 -3.06 10.19 5.24
CA GLN A 146 -2.92 9.89 3.81
C GLN A 146 -4.20 10.15 3.01
N THR A 147 -5.36 9.98 3.64
CA THR A 147 -6.67 10.29 3.04
C THR A 147 -7.08 11.76 3.23
N LYS A 148 -6.27 12.57 3.92
CA LYS A 148 -6.55 13.98 4.24
C LYS A 148 -7.90 14.18 4.93
N GLY A 149 -8.26 13.26 5.80
CA GLY A 149 -9.53 13.31 6.52
C GLY A 149 -10.77 12.93 5.71
N ALA A 150 -10.61 12.46 4.46
CA ALA A 150 -11.74 12.10 3.61
C ALA A 150 -12.47 10.81 4.04
N VAL A 151 -11.82 9.97 4.86
CA VAL A 151 -12.41 8.74 5.37
C VAL A 151 -12.97 8.95 6.78
N THR A 152 -14.29 8.82 6.94
CA THR A 152 -14.97 8.95 8.24
C THR A 152 -15.02 7.63 9.01
N TYR A 153 -14.73 6.50 8.36
CA TYR A 153 -14.64 5.22 9.02
C TYR A 153 -13.38 5.11 9.85
N ASP A 154 -13.53 4.51 11.02
CA ASP A 154 -12.46 4.36 11.98
C ASP A 154 -11.62 3.15 11.61
N TRP A 155 -10.78 3.31 10.59
CA TRP A 155 -9.75 2.33 10.27
C TRP A 155 -8.80 2.23 11.46
N ARG A 156 -8.83 1.09 12.17
CA ARG A 156 -8.05 0.87 13.38
C ARG A 156 -6.98 -0.19 13.18
N GLY A 157 -5.97 -0.13 14.03
CA GLY A 157 -4.88 -1.08 14.04
C GLY A 157 -3.88 -0.89 12.89
N PRO A 158 -2.70 -1.54 12.98
CA PRO A 158 -1.68 -1.44 11.95
C PRO A 158 -2.15 -2.14 10.67
N MET A 159 -1.76 -1.59 9.52
CA MET A 159 -2.14 -2.14 8.22
C MET A 159 -0.90 -2.28 7.34
N ALA A 160 -0.92 -3.26 6.44
CA ALA A 160 0.14 -3.46 5.46
C ALA A 160 -0.44 -3.53 4.05
N ILE A 161 0.19 -2.80 3.13
CA ILE A 161 -0.09 -2.86 1.70
C ILE A 161 0.92 -3.79 1.07
N MET A 162 0.41 -4.75 0.29
CA MET A 162 1.21 -5.74 -0.42
C MET A 162 0.76 -5.83 -1.87
N ARG A 163 1.66 -6.27 -2.75
CA ARG A 163 1.39 -6.43 -4.17
C ARG A 163 1.41 -7.92 -4.53
N MET A 164 0.47 -8.31 -5.38
CA MET A 164 0.36 -9.69 -5.87
C MET A 164 0.20 -9.75 -7.38
N THR A 165 0.86 -10.74 -7.98
CA THR A 165 0.75 -11.06 -9.40
C THR A 165 0.61 -12.57 -9.53
N ASN A 166 -0.42 -13.03 -10.26
CA ASN A 166 -0.68 -14.47 -10.48
C ASN A 166 -0.75 -15.31 -9.19
N GLY A 167 -1.21 -14.72 -8.08
CA GLY A 167 -1.32 -15.40 -6.78
C GLY A 167 -0.07 -15.36 -5.92
N GLU A 168 1.05 -14.85 -6.43
CA GLU A 168 2.31 -14.70 -5.69
C GLU A 168 2.49 -13.27 -5.21
N TYR A 169 3.07 -13.10 -4.01
CA TYR A 169 3.42 -11.79 -3.50
C TYR A 169 4.75 -11.31 -4.07
N ILE A 170 4.78 -10.05 -4.48
CA ILE A 170 5.96 -9.39 -5.05
C ILE A 170 6.17 -8.04 -4.37
N ASP A 171 7.32 -7.42 -4.60
CA ASP A 171 7.63 -6.11 -4.06
C ASP A 171 6.58 -5.07 -4.45
N VAL A 172 6.12 -4.32 -3.45
CA VAL A 172 5.29 -3.14 -3.66
C VAL A 172 6.01 -2.10 -4.49
N LYS A 173 5.23 -1.26 -5.15
CA LYS A 173 5.68 -0.03 -5.80
C LYS A 173 4.96 1.16 -5.18
N PRO A 174 5.51 2.38 -5.34
CA PRO A 174 4.85 3.57 -4.78
C PRO A 174 3.44 3.83 -5.32
N GLU A 175 3.11 3.31 -6.51
CA GLU A 175 1.76 3.36 -7.09
C GLU A 175 0.70 2.58 -6.28
N ASP A 176 1.13 1.58 -5.50
CA ASP A 176 0.22 0.74 -4.72
C ASP A 176 -0.36 1.51 -3.51
N LEU A 177 0.39 2.47 -2.95
CA LEU A 177 -0.13 3.41 -1.94
C LEU A 177 -1.28 4.25 -2.49
N ARG A 178 -1.14 4.78 -3.72
CA ARG A 178 -2.21 5.53 -4.38
C ARG A 178 -3.46 4.67 -4.55
N THR A 179 -3.28 3.43 -5.01
CA THR A 179 -4.37 2.48 -5.18
C THR A 179 -5.15 2.26 -3.88
N VAL A 180 -4.45 2.02 -2.76
CA VAL A 180 -5.09 1.82 -1.45
C VAL A 180 -5.82 3.06 -0.96
N VAL A 181 -5.19 4.23 -1.03
CA VAL A 181 -5.85 5.47 -0.57
C VAL A 181 -7.07 5.79 -1.45
N ASP A 182 -7.05 5.50 -2.76
CA ASP A 182 -8.22 5.71 -3.61
C ASP A 182 -9.34 4.73 -3.25
N TRP A 183 -8.98 3.48 -2.98
CA TRP A 183 -9.92 2.44 -2.55
C TRP A 183 -10.58 2.82 -1.22
N MET A 184 -9.81 3.24 -0.22
CA MET A 184 -10.35 3.68 1.08
C MET A 184 -11.32 4.86 0.90
N VAL A 185 -10.98 5.85 0.07
CA VAL A 185 -11.87 7.00 -0.20
C VAL A 185 -13.13 6.58 -0.96
N TRP A 186 -13.03 5.62 -1.89
CA TRP A 186 -14.19 5.11 -2.62
C TRP A 186 -15.11 4.28 -1.73
N TYR A 187 -14.55 3.34 -0.95
CA TYR A 187 -15.29 2.47 -0.04
C TYR A 187 -16.15 3.29 0.93
N MET A 188 -15.61 4.41 1.41
CA MET A 188 -16.35 5.36 2.26
C MET A 188 -17.51 6.08 1.59
N ARG A 189 -17.45 6.28 0.27
CA ARG A 189 -18.55 6.89 -0.49
C ARG A 189 -19.65 5.88 -0.78
N ASP A 190 -19.29 4.61 -0.94
CA ASP A 190 -20.22 3.53 -1.24
C ASP A 190 -21.01 3.07 -0.01
N LEU A 191 -20.46 3.25 1.19
CA LEU A 191 -21.15 2.98 2.45
C LEU A 191 -22.19 4.04 2.88
N LYS A 192 -22.37 5.12 2.12
CA LYS A 192 -23.37 6.18 2.37
C LYS A 192 -24.51 6.08 1.38
#